data_AF-A0A7J6QX59-F1
#
_entry.id   AF-A0A7J6QX59-F1
#
_cell.length_a   1.000
_cell.length_b   1.000
_cell.length_c   1.000
_cell.angle_alpha   90.00
_cell.angle_beta   90.00
_cell.angle_gamma   90.00
#
_symmetry.space_group_name_H-M   'P 1'
#
loop_
_entity.id
_entity.type
_entity.pdbx_description
1 polymer ?
#
loop_
_entity_poly.entity_id
_entity_poly.type
_entity_poly.pdbx_seq_one_letter_code
_entity_poly.pdbx_strand_id
1 'polypeptide(L)'
;DLIGFVAASYYRGIRFIQVPTTVLSMVDSSVGGKTAVDTGYGKNLIGCCALTLAGAFWQPILVVADIAVLDTLPIRQTRSGIAEIIKAGMCSRADLFAELESILSSKGVEGLIQDTEQLRDMIVAGIDYKRSVVEEDERDTGIRNELNWGHTVG
;
A
#
# COMPACT_ATOMS: atom_id res chain seq x y z
N ASP A 1 6.82 -2.33 -6.86
CA ASP A 1 7.85 -1.30 -7.16
C ASP A 1 8.74 -1.66 -8.34
N LEU A 2 9.60 -2.68 -8.25
CA LEU A 2 10.56 -3.05 -9.32
C LEU A 2 9.92 -3.16 -10.71
N ILE A 3 8.82 -3.91 -10.85
CA ILE A 3 8.14 -4.07 -12.15
C ILE A 3 7.57 -2.76 -12.67
N GLY A 4 7.05 -1.90 -11.80
CA GLY A 4 6.58 -0.58 -12.19
C GLY A 4 7.72 0.31 -12.68
N PHE A 5 8.89 0.23 -12.04
CA PHE A 5 10.10 0.94 -12.48
C PHE A 5 10.59 0.41 -13.84
N VAL A 6 10.63 -0.92 -14.03
CA VAL A 6 10.94 -1.52 -15.34
C VAL A 6 9.95 -1.06 -16.40
N ALA A 7 8.65 -1.05 -16.10
CA ALA A 7 7.63 -0.59 -17.03
C ALA A 7 7.80 0.90 -17.40
N ALA A 8 8.18 1.74 -16.44
CA ALA A 8 8.46 3.16 -16.68
C ALA A 8 9.70 3.37 -17.57
N SER A 9 10.74 2.56 -17.38
CA SER A 9 12.02 2.70 -18.09
C SER A 9 12.05 2.02 -19.45
N TYR A 10 11.38 0.88 -19.60
CA TYR A 10 11.41 0.08 -20.81
C TYR A 10 10.76 0.85 -21.97
N TYR A 11 11.53 1.08 -23.04
CA TYR A 11 11.11 1.90 -24.19
C TYR A 11 10.51 3.28 -23.84
N ARG A 12 10.95 3.89 -22.73
CA ARG A 12 10.41 5.16 -22.19
C ARG A 12 8.95 5.08 -21.72
N GLY A 13 8.48 3.89 -21.37
CA GLY A 13 7.17 3.68 -20.77
C GLY A 13 6.34 2.65 -21.52
N ILE A 14 5.97 1.59 -20.81
CA ILE A 14 4.97 0.63 -21.23
C ILE A 14 3.87 0.51 -20.19
N ARG A 15 2.68 0.10 -20.65
CA ARG A 15 1.55 -0.20 -19.76
C ARG A 15 1.85 -1.46 -18.94
N PHE A 16 1.41 -1.46 -17.69
CA PHE A 16 1.53 -2.62 -16.81
C PHE A 16 0.31 -2.74 -15.89
N ILE A 17 0.06 -3.95 -15.43
CA ILE A 17 -1.01 -4.31 -14.50
C ILE A 17 -0.35 -4.83 -13.23
N GLN A 18 -0.89 -4.46 -12.07
CA GLN A 18 -0.46 -5.03 -10.80
C GLN A 18 -1.43 -6.09 -10.31
N VAL A 19 -0.89 -7.18 -9.80
CA VAL A 19 -1.65 -8.26 -9.14
C VAL A 19 -1.03 -8.45 -7.76
N PRO A 20 -1.32 -7.56 -6.80
CA PRO A 20 -0.75 -7.64 -5.45
C PRO A 20 -1.21 -8.93 -4.74
N THR A 21 -0.27 -9.66 -4.15
CA THR A 21 -0.53 -10.94 -3.48
C THR A 21 -0.31 -10.92 -1.97
N THR A 22 0.00 -9.75 -1.42
CA THR A 22 0.08 -9.53 0.02
C THR A 22 -0.86 -8.41 0.44
N VAL A 23 -1.41 -8.49 1.65
CA VAL A 23 -2.23 -7.40 2.23
C VAL A 23 -1.50 -6.07 2.15
N LEU A 24 -0.22 -6.06 2.52
CA LEU A 24 0.64 -4.87 2.45
C LEU A 24 0.69 -4.29 1.02
N SER A 25 0.90 -5.13 0.01
CA SER A 25 0.93 -4.66 -1.38
C SER A 25 -0.44 -4.20 -1.89
N MET A 26 -1.54 -4.78 -1.41
CA MET A 26 -2.89 -4.37 -1.77
C MET A 26 -3.18 -2.96 -1.23
N VAL A 27 -2.94 -2.71 0.06
CA VAL A 27 -3.33 -1.46 0.72
C VAL A 27 -2.31 -0.34 0.55
N ASP A 28 -1.05 -0.68 0.28
CA ASP A 28 0.03 0.29 0.18
C ASP A 28 0.61 0.34 -1.25
N SER A 29 1.51 -0.56 -1.62
CA SER A 29 2.31 -0.38 -2.86
C SER A 29 1.51 -0.40 -4.17
N SER A 30 0.25 -0.85 -4.14
CA SER A 30 -0.58 -0.85 -5.34
C SER A 30 -1.21 0.50 -5.71
N VAL A 31 -1.19 1.46 -4.78
CA VAL A 31 -1.84 2.76 -4.94
C VAL A 31 -0.80 3.89 -4.94
N GLY A 32 -0.89 4.76 -5.94
CA GLY A 32 -0.11 6.00 -6.01
C GLY A 32 1.18 5.96 -6.82
N GLY A 33 1.38 4.92 -7.63
CA GLY A 33 2.33 4.94 -8.76
C GLY A 33 3.82 5.07 -8.40
N LYS A 34 4.19 5.11 -7.13
CA LYS A 34 5.59 5.24 -6.70
C LYS A 34 6.32 3.95 -7.01
N THR A 35 7.37 4.04 -7.82
CA THR A 35 8.18 2.90 -8.23
C THR A 35 9.66 3.23 -8.04
N ALA A 36 10.38 2.31 -7.42
CA ALA A 36 11.77 2.51 -7.09
C ALA A 36 12.51 1.17 -6.98
N VAL A 37 13.83 1.27 -6.92
CA VAL A 37 14.73 0.17 -6.57
C VAL A 37 15.71 0.61 -5.50
N ASP A 38 16.11 -0.34 -4.66
CA ASP A 38 17.12 -0.13 -3.64
C ASP A 38 18.52 -0.05 -4.24
N THR A 39 19.42 0.64 -3.53
CA THR A 39 20.85 0.71 -3.86
C THR A 39 21.68 0.41 -2.62
N GLY A 40 22.99 0.19 -2.80
CA GLY A 40 23.91 0.07 -1.66
C GLY A 40 23.98 1.32 -0.77
N TYR A 41 23.47 2.46 -1.23
CA TYR A 41 23.49 3.74 -0.51
C TYR A 41 22.17 4.08 0.19
N GLY A 42 21.11 3.29 -0.04
CA GLY A 42 19.81 3.52 0.60
C GLY A 42 18.65 2.88 -0.14
N LYS A 43 17.51 2.84 0.56
CA LYS A 43 16.26 2.25 0.06
C LYS A 43 15.55 3.20 -0.91
N ASN A 44 14.94 2.63 -1.95
CA ASN A 44 14.07 3.32 -2.90
C ASN A 44 14.67 4.60 -3.55
N LEU A 45 15.99 4.65 -3.75
CA LEU A 45 16.69 5.86 -4.22
C LEU A 45 16.68 6.02 -5.75
N ILE A 46 16.55 4.94 -6.52
CA ILE A 46 16.55 5.01 -7.98
C ILE A 46 15.14 4.85 -8.53
N GLY A 47 14.71 5.84 -9.30
CA GLY A 47 13.50 5.84 -10.11
C GLY A 47 13.74 6.49 -11.48
N CYS A 48 12.87 6.24 -12.45
CA CYS A 48 13.01 6.73 -13.82
C CYS A 48 12.57 8.20 -13.87
N CYS A 49 13.53 9.10 -14.09
CA CYS A 49 13.36 10.55 -14.13
C CYS A 49 12.68 11.02 -15.43
N ALA A 50 11.68 11.88 -15.30
CA ALA A 50 11.75 13.17 -15.95
C ALA A 50 12.04 14.21 -14.84
N LEU A 51 13.32 14.29 -14.47
CA LEU A 51 13.94 15.22 -13.53
C LEU A 51 13.60 15.04 -12.03
N THR A 52 14.67 14.77 -11.26
CA THR A 52 14.87 14.93 -9.80
C THR A 52 14.83 13.64 -8.95
N LEU A 53 15.68 13.66 -7.91
CA LEU A 53 16.12 12.64 -6.93
C LEU A 53 15.03 11.85 -6.15
N ALA A 54 13.82 11.71 -6.68
CA ALA A 54 12.74 10.93 -6.09
C ALA A 54 12.26 9.87 -7.10
N GLY A 55 11.76 8.73 -6.62
CA GLY A 55 11.33 7.58 -7.41
C GLY A 55 10.46 7.90 -8.65
N ALA A 56 10.34 6.94 -9.59
CA ALA A 56 9.48 7.11 -10.76
C ALA A 56 8.02 7.05 -10.33
N PHE A 57 7.23 8.06 -10.68
CA PHE A 57 5.77 7.98 -10.62
C PHE A 57 5.26 7.40 -11.94
N TRP A 58 4.82 6.14 -11.92
CA TRP A 58 4.28 5.42 -13.08
C TRP A 58 3.05 4.60 -12.66
N GLN A 59 1.87 5.05 -13.09
CA GLN A 59 0.60 4.45 -12.67
C GLN A 59 0.33 3.13 -13.44
N PRO A 60 -0.14 2.07 -12.75
CA PRO A 60 -0.65 0.89 -13.43
C PRO A 60 -1.94 1.22 -14.19
N ILE A 61 -2.22 0.49 -15.27
CA ILE A 61 -3.51 0.63 -15.99
C ILE A 61 -4.65 -0.12 -15.30
N LEU A 62 -4.32 -1.04 -14.40
CA LEU A 62 -5.25 -1.85 -13.61
C LEU A 62 -4.52 -2.44 -12.40
N VAL A 63 -5.21 -2.54 -11.27
CA VAL A 63 -4.82 -3.33 -10.10
C VAL A 63 -5.86 -4.42 -9.89
N VAL A 64 -5.44 -5.68 -9.77
CA VAL A 64 -6.31 -6.82 -9.49
C VAL A 64 -5.95 -7.39 -8.12
N ALA A 65 -6.68 -6.99 -7.08
CA ALA A 65 -6.49 -7.48 -5.72
C ALA A 65 -7.49 -8.61 -5.43
N ASP A 66 -7.10 -9.85 -5.72
CA ASP A 66 -7.88 -11.04 -5.38
C ASP A 66 -7.54 -11.50 -3.96
N ILE A 67 -8.51 -11.47 -3.04
CA ILE A 67 -8.31 -11.86 -1.64
C ILE A 67 -8.05 -13.36 -1.48
N ALA A 68 -8.44 -14.21 -2.43
CA ALA A 68 -8.22 -15.65 -2.34
C ALA A 68 -6.73 -16.02 -2.33
N VAL A 69 -5.85 -15.17 -2.88
CA VAL A 69 -4.40 -15.41 -2.85
C VAL A 69 -3.83 -15.33 -1.44
N LEU A 70 -4.54 -14.67 -0.52
CA LEU A 70 -4.13 -14.48 0.87
C LEU A 70 -4.21 -15.77 1.69
N ASP A 71 -4.97 -16.78 1.25
CA ASP A 71 -5.09 -18.08 1.94
C ASP A 71 -3.73 -18.79 2.08
N THR A 72 -2.81 -18.51 1.16
CA THR A 72 -1.44 -19.08 1.17
C THR A 72 -0.41 -18.15 1.79
N LEU A 73 -0.81 -16.93 2.17
CA LEU A 73 0.09 -15.92 2.69
C LEU A 73 0.49 -16.25 4.14
N PRO A 74 1.79 -16.24 4.49
CA PRO A 74 2.20 -16.45 5.87
C PRO A 74 1.56 -15.43 6.80
N ILE A 75 1.03 -15.88 7.94
CA ILE A 75 0.30 -15.05 8.91
C ILE A 75 1.04 -13.76 9.29
N ARG A 76 2.37 -13.81 9.38
CA ARG A 76 3.23 -12.65 9.68
C ARG A 76 3.08 -11.54 8.64
N GLN A 77 2.93 -11.88 7.37
CA GLN A 77 2.77 -10.93 6.27
C GLN A 77 1.36 -10.32 6.27
N THR A 78 0.34 -11.12 6.59
CA THR A 78 -1.02 -10.62 6.78
C THR A 78 -1.08 -9.60 7.92
N ARG A 79 -0.47 -9.92 9.08
CA ARG A 79 -0.34 -8.98 10.21
C ARG A 79 0.39 -7.69 9.82
N SER A 80 1.46 -7.80 9.03
CA SER A 80 2.20 -6.63 8.53
C SER A 80 1.32 -5.71 7.69
N GLY A 81 0.43 -6.26 6.85
CA GLY A 81 -0.50 -5.45 6.07
C GLY A 81 -1.62 -4.84 6.92
N ILE A 82 -2.11 -5.57 7.94
CA ILE A 82 -3.11 -5.02 8.89
C ILE A 82 -2.55 -3.81 9.64
N ALA A 83 -1.26 -3.77 9.96
CA ALA A 83 -0.64 -2.60 10.58
C ALA A 83 -0.78 -1.33 9.72
N GLU A 84 -0.69 -1.43 8.40
CA GLU A 84 -0.92 -0.31 7.49
C GLU A 84 -2.38 0.14 7.45
N ILE A 85 -3.32 -0.80 7.58
CA ILE A 85 -4.75 -0.49 7.68
C ILE A 85 -5.05 0.23 9.00
N ILE A 86 -4.42 -0.18 10.11
CA ILE A 86 -4.52 0.51 11.40
C ILE A 86 -3.95 1.92 11.28
N LYS A 87 -2.77 2.08 10.65
CA LYS A 87 -2.18 3.40 10.37
C LYS A 87 -3.17 4.30 9.61
N ALA A 88 -3.83 3.78 8.58
CA ALA A 88 -4.85 4.51 7.82
C ALA A 88 -5.99 5.01 8.72
N GLY A 89 -6.51 4.16 9.61
CA GLY A 89 -7.51 4.55 10.61
C GLY A 89 -7.01 5.67 11.53
N MET A 90 -5.79 5.53 12.04
CA MET A 90 -5.20 6.51 12.97
C MET A 90 -4.96 7.89 12.34
N CYS A 91 -4.57 7.94 11.06
CA CYS A 91 -4.21 9.20 10.42
C CYS A 91 -5.42 10.08 10.10
N SER A 92 -6.50 9.54 9.53
CA SER A 92 -7.58 10.41 9.02
C SER A 92 -8.98 9.78 8.98
N ARG A 93 -9.20 8.60 9.59
CA ARG A 93 -10.49 7.90 9.58
C ARG A 93 -10.84 7.35 10.95
N ALA A 94 -11.38 8.22 11.82
CA ALA A 94 -11.78 7.85 13.18
C ALA A 94 -12.83 6.72 13.20
N ASP A 95 -13.70 6.67 12.19
CA ASP A 95 -14.67 5.59 11.97
C ASP A 95 -13.99 4.26 11.68
N LEU A 96 -13.03 4.23 10.74
CA LEU A 96 -12.23 3.04 10.44
C LEU A 96 -11.43 2.58 11.66
N PHE A 97 -10.85 3.52 12.41
CA PHE A 97 -10.10 3.19 13.62
C PHE A 97 -10.99 2.57 14.70
N ALA A 98 -12.16 3.15 14.95
CA ALA A 98 -13.12 2.61 15.92
C ALA A 98 -13.65 1.22 15.51
N GLU A 99 -13.88 1.01 14.21
CA GLU A 99 -14.27 -0.29 13.68
C GLU A 99 -13.16 -1.33 13.87
N LEU A 100 -11.92 -1.00 13.51
CA LEU A 100 -10.76 -1.87 13.74
C LEU A 100 -10.59 -2.18 15.23
N GLU A 101 -10.70 -1.19 16.10
CA GLU A 101 -10.61 -1.39 17.55
C GLU A 101 -11.70 -2.35 18.05
N SER A 102 -12.93 -2.21 17.58
CA SER A 102 -14.04 -3.11 17.92
C SER A 102 -13.80 -4.54 17.43
N ILE A 103 -13.37 -4.71 16.19
CA ILE A 103 -13.06 -6.01 15.59
C ILE A 103 -11.91 -6.68 16.35
N LEU A 104 -10.82 -5.96 16.57
CA LEU A 104 -9.63 -6.51 17.23
C LEU A 104 -9.89 -6.82 18.70
N SER A 105 -10.73 -6.04 19.39
CA SER A 105 -11.14 -6.33 20.76
C SER A 105 -12.05 -7.56 20.88
N SER A 106 -12.91 -7.79 19.87
CA SER A 106 -13.87 -8.89 19.91
C SER A 106 -13.27 -10.25 19.53
N LYS A 107 -12.41 -10.30 18.51
CA LYS A 107 -11.88 -11.57 17.96
C LYS A 107 -10.38 -11.59 17.70
N GLY A 108 -9.67 -10.52 18.02
CA GLY A 108 -8.23 -10.42 17.80
C GLY A 108 -7.86 -10.33 16.31
N VAL A 109 -6.56 -10.25 16.05
CA VAL A 109 -6.02 -10.17 14.68
C VAL A 109 -6.27 -11.49 13.94
N GLU A 110 -6.14 -12.62 14.62
CA GLU A 110 -6.35 -13.95 14.05
C GLU A 110 -7.81 -14.15 13.63
N GLY A 111 -8.76 -13.69 14.45
CA GLY A 111 -10.19 -13.76 14.12
C GLY A 111 -10.57 -12.83 12.97
N LEU A 112 -9.93 -11.67 12.82
CA LEU A 112 -10.08 -10.85 11.61
C LEU A 112 -9.54 -11.59 10.38
N ILE A 113 -8.36 -12.22 10.48
CA ILE A 113 -7.74 -12.93 9.35
C ILE A 113 -8.58 -14.14 8.89
N GLN A 114 -9.23 -14.84 9.82
CA GLN A 114 -10.10 -15.97 9.51
C GLN A 114 -11.45 -15.56 8.90
N ASP A 115 -11.85 -14.29 9.06
CA ASP A 115 -13.09 -13.75 8.50
C ASP A 115 -12.76 -13.05 7.18
N THR A 116 -12.74 -13.83 6.10
CA THR A 116 -12.31 -13.37 4.77
C THR A 116 -13.11 -12.18 4.26
N GLU A 117 -14.41 -12.11 4.56
CA GLU A 117 -15.27 -10.99 4.17
C GLU A 117 -14.91 -9.73 4.94
N GLN A 118 -14.76 -9.82 6.26
CA GLN A 118 -14.37 -8.64 7.04
C GLN A 118 -12.93 -8.20 6.75
N LEU A 119 -12.02 -9.13 6.50
CA LEU A 119 -10.66 -8.81 6.05
C LEU A 119 -10.68 -8.06 4.71
N ARG A 120 -11.50 -8.51 3.75
CA ARG A 120 -11.70 -7.80 2.48
C ARG A 120 -12.16 -6.38 2.72
N ASP A 121 -13.18 -6.18 3.55
CA ASP A 121 -13.76 -4.86 3.79
C ASP A 121 -12.73 -3.91 4.42
N MET A 122 -11.89 -4.43 5.34
CA MET A 122 -10.77 -3.66 5.91
C MET A 122 -9.67 -3.33 4.87
N ILE A 123 -9.38 -4.24 3.94
CA ILE A 123 -8.45 -3.98 2.82
C ILE A 123 -9.01 -2.89 1.92
N VAL A 124 -10.30 -2.94 1.57
CA VAL A 124 -10.97 -1.92 0.75
C VAL A 124 -10.90 -0.56 1.45
N ALA A 125 -11.20 -0.49 2.74
CA ALA A 125 -11.11 0.74 3.50
C ALA A 125 -9.68 1.33 3.52
N GLY A 126 -8.65 0.49 3.66
CA GLY A 126 -7.26 0.90 3.57
C GLY A 126 -6.88 1.44 2.18
N ILE A 127 -7.34 0.76 1.13
CA ILE A 127 -7.16 1.21 -0.27
C ILE A 127 -7.83 2.56 -0.50
N ASP A 128 -9.08 2.73 -0.05
CA ASP A 128 -9.84 3.96 -0.23
C ASP A 128 -9.20 5.14 0.49
N TYR A 129 -8.65 4.92 1.68
CA TYR A 129 -7.87 5.94 2.38
C TYR A 129 -6.61 6.33 1.61
N LYS A 130 -5.81 5.35 1.20
CA LYS A 130 -4.58 5.66 0.45
C LYS A 130 -4.90 6.35 -0.88
N ARG A 131 -5.97 5.92 -1.54
CA ARG A 131 -6.50 6.55 -2.74
C ARG A 131 -6.86 8.01 -2.50
N SER A 132 -7.59 8.35 -1.43
CA SER A 132 -7.99 9.74 -1.18
C SER A 132 -6.77 10.65 -0.97
N VAL A 133 -5.75 10.18 -0.24
CA VAL A 133 -4.51 10.94 -0.03
C VAL A 133 -3.71 11.10 -1.33
N VAL A 134 -3.67 10.07 -2.17
CA VAL A 134 -2.98 10.09 -3.48
C VAL A 134 -3.71 10.98 -4.49
N GLU A 135 -5.05 10.99 -4.49
CA GLU A 135 -5.85 11.87 -5.35
C GLU A 135 -5.63 13.35 -4.99
N GLU A 136 -5.34 13.65 -3.73
CA GLU A 136 -4.98 14.99 -3.27
C GLU A 136 -3.51 15.35 -3.56
N ASP A 137 -2.58 14.40 -3.42
CA ASP A 137 -1.14 14.62 -3.63
C ASP A 137 -0.44 13.40 -4.28
N GLU A 138 -0.57 13.30 -5.60
CA GLU A 138 0.01 12.19 -6.37
C GLU A 138 1.55 12.17 -6.33
N ARG A 139 2.20 13.32 -6.11
CA ARG A 139 3.65 13.47 -6.27
C ARG A 139 4.42 13.61 -4.95
N ASP A 140 3.77 13.36 -3.82
CA ASP A 140 4.42 13.32 -2.51
C ASP A 140 5.04 14.67 -2.15
N THR A 141 4.26 15.74 -2.32
CA THR A 141 4.68 17.14 -2.17
C THR A 141 4.19 17.80 -0.88
N GLY A 142 3.27 17.17 -0.15
CA GLY A 142 2.62 17.74 1.03
C GLY A 142 1.92 16.68 1.88
N ILE A 143 0.58 16.62 1.80
CA ILE A 143 -0.29 15.80 2.67
C ILE A 143 0.05 14.31 2.65
N ARG A 144 0.63 13.81 1.55
CA ARG A 144 1.01 12.39 1.44
C ARG A 144 2.10 11.98 2.44
N ASN A 145 2.82 12.93 3.02
CA ASN A 145 3.76 12.65 4.11
C ASN A 145 3.09 12.06 5.36
N GLU A 146 1.78 12.25 5.55
CA GLU A 146 1.03 11.61 6.64
C GLU A 146 1.06 10.08 6.55
N LEU A 147 1.20 9.53 5.33
CA LEU A 147 1.37 8.08 5.14
C LEU A 147 2.68 7.55 5.74
N ASN A 148 3.64 8.42 6.08
CA ASN A 148 4.88 8.02 6.75
C ASN A 148 4.73 7.95 8.28
N TRP A 149 3.51 8.07 8.82
CA TRP A 149 3.29 7.92 10.25
C TRP A 149 3.85 6.58 10.76
N GLY A 150 4.65 6.63 11.84
CA GLY A 150 5.34 5.48 12.41
C GLY A 150 6.62 5.01 11.68
N HIS A 151 6.83 5.42 10.42
CA HIS A 151 7.94 4.92 9.59
C HIS A 151 9.33 5.48 9.95
N THR A 152 9.40 6.52 10.79
CA THR A 152 10.67 7.04 11.31
C THR A 152 11.26 6.16 12.42
N VAL A 153 10.39 5.43 13.14
CA VAL A 153 10.79 4.60 14.30
C VAL A 153 10.97 3.13 13.91
N GLY A 154 10.14 2.62 12.98
CA GLY A 154 10.20 1.25 12.47
C GLY A 154 11.25 1.04 11.39
#